data_AF-A0A354ENR1-F1
#
_entry.id   AF-A0A354ENR1-F1
#
_cell.length_a   1.000
_cell.length_b   1.000
_cell.length_c   1.000
_cell.angle_alpha   90.00
_cell.angle_beta   90.00
_cell.angle_gamma   90.00
#
_symmetry.space_group_name_H-M   'P 1'
#
loop_
_entity.id
_entity.type
_entity.pdbx_description
1 polymer ?
#
loop_
_entity_poly.entity_id
_entity_poly.type
_entity_poly.pdbx_seq_one_letter_code
_entity_poly.pdbx_strand_id
1 'polypeptide(L)'
;MNRWIFLFRRMSRQLWWRASLYAALGVVAALAGAWGAPFAPPVLAERFGGDSVEAVLTILASSLLAVATFSLGAMVTAYTSVSSAATPRAAALITGDESTQKALATFVGAFLYAIVGVTAINAQYYGPGGRAIIFLFSLAVVALVAFRLLTWVSRLTRLARLSHTVERVEAETLVALTAEAKRPRMGASAGVLDRGPVVTAAQTGYVLNVDIQSLQAAAERADGRIQVIARPGAFVMRGEPLARLSGDAIDADAVQTAFTLGRERSFDQDPRYGLIVLGEIADKALSAAVNDIGTVVGVIGSGVRLMDLWADAAPEDRPPCDRVLAEPLSAHDLLDDIFGPVVRHGAHDLTSAIRLRKALASLSVHPVLAEPASVMDARLMQDADFANVADAERLRRCGAQARTSAG
;
A
#
# COMPACT_ATOMS: atom_id res chain seq x y z
N MET A 1 13.22 3.16 8.68
CA MET A 1 13.73 2.33 7.56
C MET A 1 14.80 3.14 6.85
N ASN A 2 15.92 2.51 6.44
CA ASN A 2 16.98 3.23 5.73
C ASN A 2 16.42 3.88 4.45
N ARG A 3 16.75 5.15 4.23
CA ARG A 3 16.28 5.96 3.08
C ARG A 3 16.51 5.28 1.73
N TRP A 4 17.66 4.62 1.53
CA TRP A 4 17.95 3.93 0.26
C TRP A 4 17.03 2.74 0.02
N ILE A 5 16.71 1.98 1.07
CA ILE A 5 15.76 0.86 1.00
C ILE A 5 14.36 1.38 0.68
N PHE A 6 13.97 2.50 1.30
CA PHE A 6 12.69 3.16 0.99
C PHE A 6 12.60 3.60 -0.48
N LEU A 7 13.63 4.30 -0.98
CA LEU A 7 13.67 4.74 -2.38
C LEU A 7 13.69 3.57 -3.36
N PHE A 8 14.46 2.52 -3.08
CA PHE A 8 14.49 1.32 -3.90
C PHE A 8 13.14 0.59 -3.93
N ARG A 9 12.50 0.42 -2.76
CA ARG A 9 11.14 -0.14 -2.67
C ARG A 9 10.16 0.66 -3.52
N ARG A 10 10.20 1.99 -3.42
CA ARG A 10 9.34 2.89 -4.22
C ARG A 10 9.56 2.69 -5.73
N MET A 11 10.80 2.56 -6.17
CA MET A 11 11.12 2.35 -7.58
C MET A 11 10.71 0.95 -8.07
N SER A 12 10.95 -0.10 -7.27
CA SER A 12 10.60 -1.50 -7.61
C SER A 12 9.10 -1.79 -7.73
N ARG A 13 8.26 -0.91 -7.18
CA ARG A 13 6.79 -0.97 -7.26
C ARG A 13 6.24 -0.34 -8.55
N GLN A 14 7.10 0.29 -9.37
CA GLN A 14 6.68 0.89 -10.62
C GLN A 14 6.58 -0.15 -11.74
N LEU A 15 5.48 -0.09 -12.50
CA LEU A 15 5.17 -1.04 -13.58
C LEU A 15 6.27 -1.10 -14.65
N TRP A 16 6.83 0.05 -15.04
CA TRP A 16 7.82 0.13 -16.11
C TRP A 16 9.10 -0.64 -15.77
N TRP A 17 9.56 -0.60 -14.51
CA TRP A 17 10.76 -1.31 -14.10
C TRP A 17 10.61 -2.83 -14.26
N ARG A 18 9.45 -3.37 -13.89
CA ARG A 18 9.15 -4.81 -14.01
C ARG A 18 8.95 -5.22 -15.47
N ALA A 19 8.22 -4.42 -16.24
CA ALA A 19 8.05 -4.66 -17.67
C ALA A 19 9.41 -4.67 -18.39
N SER A 20 10.29 -3.70 -18.09
CA SER A 20 11.64 -3.64 -18.64
C SER A 20 12.50 -4.84 -18.25
N LEU A 21 12.41 -5.31 -17.00
CA LEU A 21 13.15 -6.49 -16.55
C LEU A 21 12.71 -7.78 -17.28
N TYR A 22 11.40 -7.98 -17.42
CA TYR A 22 10.84 -9.15 -18.13
C TYR A 22 11.14 -9.08 -19.63
N ALA A 23 11.06 -7.89 -20.22
CA ALA A 23 11.48 -7.63 -21.59
C ALA A 23 12.96 -7.99 -21.79
N ALA A 24 13.84 -7.47 -20.93
CA ALA A 24 15.27 -7.75 -20.97
C ALA A 24 15.55 -9.25 -20.81
N LEU A 25 14.88 -9.92 -19.88
CA LEU A 25 15.00 -11.37 -19.70
C LEU A 25 14.56 -12.15 -20.94
N GLY A 26 13.47 -11.74 -21.60
CA GLY A 26 13.00 -12.34 -22.84
C GLY A 26 14.00 -12.18 -23.99
N VAL A 27 14.58 -10.98 -24.14
CA VAL A 27 15.63 -10.70 -25.13
C VAL A 27 16.87 -11.56 -24.85
N VAL A 28 17.33 -11.59 -23.59
CA VAL A 28 18.48 -12.40 -23.18
C VAL A 28 18.21 -13.88 -23.42
N ALA A 29 17.03 -14.39 -23.10
CA ALA A 29 16.66 -15.79 -23.33
C ALA A 29 16.65 -16.15 -24.82
N ALA A 30 16.13 -15.27 -25.67
CA ALA A 30 16.17 -15.46 -27.13
C ALA A 30 17.63 -15.54 -27.62
N LEU A 31 18.46 -14.56 -27.25
CA LEU A 31 19.87 -14.52 -27.66
C LEU A 31 20.70 -15.68 -27.08
N ALA A 32 20.44 -16.10 -25.85
CA ALA A 32 21.09 -17.24 -25.21
C ALA A 32 20.80 -18.57 -25.94
N GLY A 33 19.65 -18.68 -26.62
CA GLY A 33 19.33 -19.82 -27.47
C GLY A 33 20.35 -20.03 -28.61
N ALA A 34 21.00 -18.97 -29.09
CA ALA A 34 22.06 -19.06 -30.09
C ALA A 34 23.36 -19.64 -29.51
N TRP A 35 23.70 -19.27 -28.27
CA TRP A 35 24.86 -19.81 -27.55
C TRP A 35 24.66 -21.24 -27.05
N GLY A 36 23.42 -21.64 -26.74
CA GLY A 36 23.09 -22.98 -26.24
C GLY A 36 23.15 -24.09 -27.30
N ALA A 37 23.26 -23.75 -28.58
CA ALA A 37 23.24 -24.70 -29.70
C ALA A 37 24.18 -25.93 -29.55
N PRO A 38 25.42 -25.81 -29.01
CA PRO A 38 26.31 -26.96 -28.83
C PRO A 38 25.86 -27.96 -27.77
N PHE A 39 24.98 -27.55 -26.85
CA PHE A 39 24.50 -28.37 -25.72
C PHE A 39 23.18 -29.08 -26.03
N ALA A 40 22.60 -28.86 -27.22
CA ALA A 40 21.34 -29.48 -27.61
C ALA A 40 21.53 -30.98 -27.94
N PRO A 41 20.79 -31.89 -27.29
CA PRO A 41 20.78 -33.30 -27.67
C PRO A 41 20.38 -33.49 -29.14
N PRO A 42 21.10 -34.33 -29.93
CA PRO A 42 20.85 -34.49 -31.38
C PRO A 42 19.40 -34.90 -31.70
N VAL A 43 18.81 -35.75 -30.85
CA VAL A 43 17.41 -36.21 -30.98
C VAL A 43 16.40 -35.06 -30.90
N LEU A 44 16.68 -34.04 -30.09
CA LEU A 44 15.83 -32.86 -29.97
C LEU A 44 16.01 -31.92 -31.16
N ALA A 45 17.25 -31.77 -31.65
CA ALA A 45 17.55 -30.99 -32.85
C ALA A 45 16.84 -31.54 -34.10
N GLU A 46 16.82 -32.87 -34.27
CA GLU A 46 16.14 -33.51 -35.41
C GLU A 46 14.62 -33.43 -35.33
N ARG A 47 14.02 -33.57 -34.13
CA ARG A 47 12.56 -33.55 -33.96
C ARG A 47 11.96 -32.14 -33.91
N PHE A 48 12.68 -31.17 -33.35
CA PHE A 48 12.13 -29.84 -33.02
C PHE A 48 12.91 -28.68 -33.65
N GLY A 49 13.96 -28.93 -34.44
CA GLY A 49 14.75 -27.91 -35.12
C GLY A 49 14.14 -27.34 -36.41
N GLY A 50 12.95 -27.82 -36.81
CA GLY A 50 12.23 -27.37 -38.01
C GLY A 50 11.39 -26.10 -37.81
N ASP A 51 10.51 -25.82 -38.76
CA ASP A 51 9.75 -24.55 -38.86
C ASP A 51 8.64 -24.39 -37.79
N SER A 52 8.38 -25.44 -37.00
CA SER A 52 7.36 -25.42 -35.94
C SER A 52 7.60 -24.35 -34.87
N VAL A 53 8.86 -23.99 -34.62
CA VAL A 53 9.22 -22.91 -33.69
C VAL A 53 8.76 -21.55 -34.20
N GLU A 54 9.00 -21.28 -35.48
CA GLU A 54 8.65 -20.01 -36.10
C GLU A 54 7.13 -19.79 -36.06
N ALA A 55 6.36 -20.85 -36.33
CA ALA A 55 4.91 -20.80 -36.22
C ALA A 55 4.44 -20.45 -34.79
N VAL A 56 5.00 -21.11 -33.76
CA VAL A 56 4.64 -20.82 -32.35
C VAL A 56 5.01 -19.39 -31.98
N LEU A 57 6.22 -18.94 -32.31
CA LEU A 57 6.67 -17.58 -32.01
C LEU A 57 5.83 -16.53 -32.76
N THR A 58 5.44 -16.78 -34.00
CA THR A 58 4.58 -15.86 -34.77
C THR A 58 3.17 -15.77 -34.18
N ILE A 59 2.60 -16.90 -33.73
CA ILE A 59 1.31 -16.92 -33.01
C ILE A 59 1.43 -16.13 -31.70
N LEU A 60 2.51 -16.30 -30.95
CA LEU A 60 2.76 -15.52 -29.74
C LEU A 60 2.89 -14.02 -30.04
N ALA A 61 3.67 -13.63 -31.04
CA ALA A 61 3.88 -12.23 -31.39
C ALA A 61 2.57 -11.53 -31.79
N SER A 62 1.73 -12.18 -32.60
CA SER A 62 0.46 -11.61 -33.06
C SER A 62 -0.63 -11.58 -31.97
N SER A 63 -0.73 -12.62 -31.15
CA SER A 63 -1.78 -12.72 -30.12
C SER A 63 -1.48 -11.92 -28.85
N LEU A 64 -0.22 -11.85 -28.41
CA LEU A 64 0.13 -11.27 -27.12
C LEU A 64 -0.02 -9.75 -27.08
N LEU A 65 0.11 -9.06 -28.21
CA LEU A 65 -0.14 -7.61 -28.26
C LEU A 65 -1.63 -7.30 -28.01
N ALA A 66 -2.53 -8.10 -28.57
CA ALA A 66 -3.97 -7.98 -28.33
C ALA A 66 -4.30 -8.28 -26.85
N VAL A 67 -3.71 -9.35 -26.28
CA VAL A 67 -3.89 -9.70 -24.86
C VAL A 67 -3.35 -8.61 -23.93
N ALA A 68 -2.19 -8.03 -24.25
CA ALA A 68 -1.61 -6.92 -23.49
C ALA A 68 -2.51 -5.67 -23.55
N THR A 69 -3.05 -5.35 -24.73
CA THR A 69 -3.97 -4.22 -24.94
C THR A 69 -5.28 -4.40 -24.17
N PHE A 70 -5.89 -5.58 -24.27
CA PHE A 70 -7.08 -5.94 -23.50
C PHE A 70 -6.82 -5.86 -21.99
N SER A 71 -5.68 -6.37 -21.52
CA SER A 71 -5.32 -6.35 -20.10
C SER A 71 -5.11 -4.93 -19.57
N LEU A 72 -4.45 -4.07 -20.35
CA LEU A 72 -4.29 -2.65 -20.01
C LEU A 72 -5.66 -1.94 -19.96
N GLY A 73 -6.52 -2.18 -20.95
CA GLY A 73 -7.88 -1.64 -20.96
C GLY A 73 -8.70 -2.08 -19.74
N ALA A 74 -8.65 -3.36 -19.39
CA ALA A 74 -9.33 -3.89 -18.20
C ALA A 74 -8.79 -3.27 -16.89
N MET A 75 -7.48 -3.03 -16.80
CA MET A 75 -6.86 -2.34 -15.66
C MET A 75 -7.32 -0.88 -15.55
N VAL A 76 -7.39 -0.16 -16.67
CA VAL A 76 -7.91 1.22 -16.70
C VAL A 76 -9.38 1.25 -16.27
N THR A 77 -10.21 0.35 -16.77
CA THR A 77 -11.62 0.25 -16.37
C THR A 77 -11.78 -0.09 -14.88
N ALA A 78 -10.95 -0.99 -14.35
CA ALA A 78 -10.95 -1.29 -12.92
C ALA A 78 -10.53 -0.06 -12.09
N TYR A 79 -9.49 0.66 -12.52
CA TYR A 79 -9.05 1.89 -11.86
C TYR A 79 -10.13 2.96 -11.85
N THR A 80 -10.80 3.20 -12.98
CA THR A 80 -11.87 4.20 -13.07
C THR A 80 -13.08 3.80 -12.22
N SER A 81 -13.44 2.52 -12.19
CA SER A 81 -14.51 2.00 -11.33
C SER A 81 -14.21 2.14 -9.84
N VAL A 82 -12.97 1.89 -9.41
CA VAL A 82 -12.58 2.07 -8.00
C VAL A 82 -12.49 3.56 -7.67
N SER A 83 -11.93 4.38 -8.57
CA SER A 83 -11.81 5.81 -8.35
C SER A 83 -13.18 6.50 -8.27
N SER A 84 -14.22 5.97 -8.92
CA SER A 84 -15.58 6.49 -8.84
C SER A 84 -16.32 6.02 -7.58
N ALA A 85 -16.13 4.77 -7.15
CA ALA A 85 -16.82 4.16 -6.02
C ALA A 85 -16.14 4.37 -4.65
N ALA A 86 -14.81 4.45 -4.61
CA ALA A 86 -13.98 4.74 -3.44
C ALA A 86 -13.34 6.13 -3.58
N THR A 87 -12.02 6.21 -3.68
CA THR A 87 -11.27 7.45 -3.90
C THR A 87 -10.08 7.23 -4.83
N PRO A 88 -9.56 8.30 -5.47
CA PRO A 88 -8.33 8.22 -6.27
C PRO A 88 -7.13 7.64 -5.48
N ARG A 89 -7.08 7.89 -4.16
CA ARG A 89 -6.04 7.36 -3.26
C ARG A 89 -6.15 5.85 -3.08
N ALA A 90 -7.36 5.34 -2.86
CA ALA A 90 -7.61 3.91 -2.81
C ALA A 90 -7.37 3.24 -4.18
N ALA A 91 -7.74 3.90 -5.27
CA ALA A 91 -7.51 3.42 -6.63
C ALA A 91 -6.00 3.33 -6.98
N ALA A 92 -5.19 4.29 -6.52
CA ALA A 92 -3.74 4.27 -6.67
C ALA A 92 -3.10 3.07 -5.95
N LEU A 93 -3.63 2.68 -4.78
CA LEU A 93 -3.15 1.51 -4.05
C LEU A 93 -3.44 0.19 -4.81
N ILE A 94 -4.60 0.08 -5.44
CA ILE A 94 -4.99 -1.13 -6.19
C ILE A 94 -4.23 -1.26 -7.51
N THR A 95 -4.00 -0.16 -8.22
CA THR A 95 -3.19 -0.17 -9.45
C THR A 95 -1.72 -0.45 -9.19
N GLY A 96 -1.27 -0.27 -7.94
CA GLY A 96 0.01 -0.75 -7.43
C GLY A 96 0.10 -2.27 -7.23
N ASP A 97 -0.98 -3.05 -7.41
CA ASP A 97 -0.97 -4.50 -7.16
C ASP A 97 0.07 -5.20 -8.06
N GLU A 98 1.03 -5.81 -7.38
CA GLU A 98 2.13 -6.53 -8.00
C GLU A 98 1.69 -7.65 -8.93
N SER A 99 0.60 -8.34 -8.60
CA SER A 99 0.15 -9.49 -9.38
C SER A 99 -0.36 -9.06 -10.76
N THR A 100 -1.08 -7.94 -10.78
CA THR A 100 -1.61 -7.29 -11.99
C THR A 100 -0.48 -6.86 -12.90
N GLN A 101 0.49 -6.16 -12.33
CA GLN A 101 1.67 -5.71 -13.06
C GLN A 101 2.52 -6.88 -13.56
N LYS A 102 2.65 -7.97 -12.78
CA LYS A 102 3.36 -9.20 -13.20
C LYS A 102 2.70 -9.87 -14.40
N ALA A 103 1.37 -9.92 -14.46
CA ALA A 103 0.65 -10.48 -15.60
C ALA A 103 0.92 -9.66 -16.87
N LEU A 104 0.72 -8.34 -16.80
CA LEU A 104 0.97 -7.43 -17.91
C LEU A 104 2.44 -7.46 -18.38
N ALA A 105 3.39 -7.41 -17.44
CA ALA A 105 4.82 -7.52 -17.73
C ALA A 105 5.18 -8.86 -18.39
N THR A 106 4.53 -9.96 -18.00
CA THR A 106 4.74 -11.27 -18.65
C THR A 106 4.22 -11.26 -20.08
N PHE A 107 3.07 -10.66 -20.37
CA PHE A 107 2.53 -10.58 -21.73
C PHE A 107 3.40 -9.72 -22.65
N VAL A 108 3.84 -8.55 -22.17
CA VAL A 108 4.76 -7.67 -22.93
C VAL A 108 6.12 -8.35 -23.11
N GLY A 109 6.66 -8.99 -22.08
CA GLY A 109 7.93 -9.71 -22.16
C GLY A 109 7.87 -10.89 -23.13
N ALA A 110 6.80 -11.70 -23.09
CA ALA A 110 6.60 -12.81 -24.01
C ALA A 110 6.38 -12.33 -25.46
N PHE A 111 5.72 -11.19 -25.66
CA PHE A 111 5.58 -10.54 -26.96
C PHE A 111 6.94 -10.12 -27.54
N LEU A 112 7.77 -9.45 -26.74
CA LEU A 112 9.11 -9.04 -27.16
C LEU A 112 10.04 -10.24 -27.40
N TYR A 113 9.99 -11.26 -26.53
CA TYR A 113 10.66 -12.54 -26.75
C TYR A 113 10.27 -13.15 -28.10
N ALA A 114 8.97 -13.18 -28.41
CA ALA A 114 8.46 -13.74 -29.66
C ALA A 114 8.96 -12.96 -30.89
N ILE A 115 8.93 -11.62 -30.87
CA ILE A 115 9.47 -10.79 -31.97
C ILE A 115 10.96 -11.06 -32.17
N VAL A 116 11.76 -10.98 -31.10
CA VAL A 116 13.21 -11.20 -31.19
C VAL A 116 13.51 -12.63 -31.67
N GLY A 117 12.76 -13.62 -31.18
CA GLY A 117 12.86 -15.01 -31.61
C GLY A 117 12.59 -15.17 -33.12
N VAL A 118 11.48 -14.63 -33.63
CA VAL A 118 11.16 -14.66 -35.07
C VAL A 118 12.23 -13.94 -35.89
N THR A 119 12.65 -12.73 -35.47
CA THR A 119 13.68 -11.97 -36.17
C THR A 119 15.01 -12.73 -36.24
N ALA A 120 15.42 -13.39 -35.16
CA ALA A 120 16.65 -14.16 -35.12
C ALA A 120 16.56 -15.48 -35.91
N ILE A 121 15.39 -16.14 -35.98
CA ILE A 121 15.17 -17.28 -36.91
C ILE A 121 15.30 -16.82 -38.35
N ASN A 122 14.65 -15.71 -38.72
CA ASN A 122 14.67 -15.16 -40.07
C ASN A 122 16.06 -14.67 -40.49
N ALA A 123 16.84 -14.14 -39.54
CA ALA A 123 18.24 -13.77 -39.74
C ALA A 123 19.20 -14.99 -39.79
N GLN A 124 18.68 -16.22 -39.73
CA GLN A 124 19.46 -17.47 -39.68
C GLN A 124 20.49 -17.51 -38.54
N TYR A 125 20.21 -16.81 -37.43
CA TYR A 125 21.09 -16.76 -36.27
C TYR A 125 21.11 -18.07 -35.47
N TYR A 126 20.13 -18.96 -35.68
CA TYR A 126 20.00 -20.24 -34.98
C TYR A 126 20.26 -21.43 -35.91
N GLY A 127 21.19 -22.29 -35.50
CA GLY A 127 21.33 -23.65 -36.06
C GLY A 127 20.22 -24.60 -35.58
N PRO A 128 20.16 -25.84 -36.11
CA PRO A 128 19.10 -26.82 -35.79
C PRO A 128 18.95 -27.11 -34.29
N GLY A 129 20.07 -27.22 -33.56
CA GLY A 129 20.07 -27.41 -32.11
C GLY A 129 19.55 -26.21 -31.32
N GLY A 130 19.88 -24.99 -31.76
CA GLY A 130 19.38 -23.75 -31.16
C GLY A 130 17.86 -23.60 -31.35
N ARG A 131 17.35 -23.95 -32.54
CA ARG A 131 15.91 -23.96 -32.82
C ARG A 131 15.15 -24.91 -31.88
N ALA A 132 15.68 -26.12 -31.63
CA ALA A 132 15.05 -27.06 -30.70
C ALA A 132 15.03 -26.56 -29.24
N ILE A 133 16.10 -25.89 -28.78
CA ILE A 133 16.12 -25.26 -27.44
C ILE A 133 15.05 -24.17 -27.34
N ILE A 134 14.96 -23.33 -28.37
CA ILE A 134 13.96 -22.25 -28.45
C ILE A 134 12.56 -22.82 -28.52
N PHE A 135 12.34 -23.96 -29.17
CA PHE A 135 11.04 -24.64 -29.16
C PHE A 135 10.58 -24.96 -27.74
N LEU A 136 11.43 -25.65 -26.97
CA LEU A 136 11.13 -26.06 -25.60
C LEU A 136 10.92 -24.86 -24.69
N PHE A 137 11.76 -23.83 -24.83
CA PHE A 137 11.60 -22.59 -24.10
C PHE A 137 10.30 -21.86 -24.49
N SER A 138 9.94 -21.85 -25.77
CA SER A 138 8.67 -21.27 -26.25
C SER A 138 7.47 -22.01 -25.67
N LEU A 139 7.53 -23.34 -25.54
CA LEU A 139 6.47 -24.11 -24.89
C LEU A 139 6.34 -23.75 -23.40
N ALA A 140 7.47 -23.55 -22.70
CA ALA A 140 7.47 -23.05 -21.33
C ALA A 140 6.88 -21.63 -21.22
N VAL A 141 7.20 -20.74 -22.17
CA VAL A 141 6.63 -19.39 -22.26
C VAL A 141 5.11 -19.46 -22.51
N VAL A 142 4.64 -20.34 -23.41
CA VAL A 142 3.20 -20.57 -23.65
C VAL A 142 2.50 -21.01 -22.36
N ALA A 143 3.05 -22.00 -21.66
CA ALA A 143 2.49 -22.47 -20.39
C ALA A 143 2.46 -21.36 -19.33
N LEU A 144 3.53 -20.58 -19.22
CA LEU A 144 3.60 -19.41 -18.32
C LEU A 144 2.55 -18.36 -18.67
N VAL A 145 2.41 -18.00 -19.95
CA VAL A 145 1.40 -17.04 -20.42
C VAL A 145 0.00 -17.55 -20.11
N ALA A 146 -0.31 -18.81 -20.41
CA ALA A 146 -1.63 -19.39 -20.14
C ALA A 146 -1.95 -19.36 -18.64
N PHE A 147 -0.99 -19.76 -17.79
CA PHE A 147 -1.14 -19.69 -16.35
C PHE A 147 -1.37 -18.25 -15.84
N ARG A 148 -0.61 -17.29 -16.35
CA ARG A 148 -0.76 -15.86 -15.99
C ARG A 148 -2.09 -15.29 -16.45
N LEU A 149 -2.56 -15.67 -17.64
CA LEU A 149 -3.85 -15.25 -18.17
C LEU A 149 -5.01 -15.79 -17.34
N LEU A 150 -5.01 -17.08 -17.00
CA LEU A 150 -6.03 -17.68 -16.13
C LEU A 150 -6.04 -17.02 -14.74
N THR A 151 -4.85 -16.80 -14.18
CA THR A 151 -4.70 -16.10 -12.89
C THR A 151 -5.24 -14.68 -12.98
N TRP A 152 -4.93 -13.95 -14.05
CA TRP A 152 -5.38 -12.59 -14.31
C TRP A 152 -6.91 -12.49 -14.41
N VAL A 153 -7.53 -13.35 -15.22
CA VAL A 153 -8.99 -13.41 -15.37
C VAL A 153 -9.68 -13.70 -14.03
N SER A 154 -9.14 -14.64 -13.24
CA SER A 154 -9.67 -14.94 -11.90
C SER A 154 -9.55 -13.78 -10.89
N ARG A 155 -8.71 -12.77 -11.18
CA ARG A 155 -8.49 -11.60 -10.33
C ARG A 155 -9.30 -10.41 -10.78
N LEU A 156 -9.56 -10.26 -12.07
CA LEU A 156 -10.45 -9.22 -12.60
C LEU A 156 -11.82 -9.21 -11.90
N THR A 157 -12.36 -10.39 -11.60
CA THR A 157 -13.63 -10.54 -10.88
C THR A 157 -13.58 -10.06 -9.42
N ARG A 158 -12.39 -9.94 -8.83
CA ARG A 158 -12.15 -9.45 -7.46
C ARG A 158 -11.81 -7.96 -7.42
N LEU A 159 -11.03 -7.47 -8.39
CA LEU A 159 -10.62 -6.07 -8.50
C LEU A 159 -11.81 -5.09 -8.61
N ALA A 160 -12.94 -5.54 -9.16
CA ALA A 160 -14.15 -4.74 -9.28
C ALA A 160 -14.98 -4.64 -7.98
N ARG A 161 -14.65 -5.42 -6.94
CA ARG A 161 -15.41 -5.41 -5.68
C ARG A 161 -14.82 -4.39 -4.71
N LEU A 162 -15.65 -3.44 -4.27
CA LEU A 162 -15.26 -2.43 -3.29
C LEU A 162 -14.76 -3.05 -1.97
N SER A 163 -15.26 -4.23 -1.60
CA SER A 163 -14.77 -5.01 -0.45
C SER A 163 -13.28 -5.35 -0.57
N HIS A 164 -12.78 -5.69 -1.76
CA HIS A 164 -11.36 -5.98 -1.98
C HIS A 164 -10.50 -4.72 -1.82
N THR A 165 -11.02 -3.55 -2.18
CA THR A 165 -10.36 -2.26 -1.94
C THR A 165 -10.18 -2.03 -0.44
N VAL A 166 -11.24 -2.21 0.35
CA VAL A 166 -11.23 -2.06 1.81
C VAL A 166 -10.23 -3.04 2.42
N GLU A 167 -10.30 -4.32 2.06
CA GLU A 167 -9.36 -5.36 2.52
C GLU A 167 -7.90 -5.01 2.19
N ARG A 168 -7.64 -4.45 1.00
CA ARG A 168 -6.28 -4.08 0.60
C ARG A 168 -5.76 -2.88 1.38
N VAL A 169 -6.57 -1.85 1.56
CA VAL A 169 -6.21 -0.68 2.37
C VAL A 169 -5.99 -1.12 3.82
N GLU A 170 -6.87 -1.96 4.37
CA GLU A 170 -6.72 -2.53 5.71
C GLU A 170 -5.40 -3.29 5.85
N ALA A 171 -5.06 -4.17 4.91
CA ALA A 171 -3.82 -4.94 4.95
C ALA A 171 -2.55 -4.07 4.92
N GLU A 172 -2.53 -3.01 4.11
CA GLU A 172 -1.39 -2.08 4.05
C GLU A 172 -1.33 -1.20 5.31
N THR A 173 -2.49 -0.78 5.83
CA THR A 173 -2.59 -0.04 7.10
C THR A 173 -2.08 -0.88 8.26
N LEU A 174 -2.44 -2.15 8.29
CA LEU A 174 -2.06 -3.10 9.32
C LEU A 174 -0.52 -3.21 9.45
N VAL A 175 0.21 -3.16 8.33
CA VAL A 175 1.68 -3.21 8.35
C VAL A 175 2.27 -2.01 9.10
N ALA A 176 1.85 -0.79 8.74
CA ALA A 176 2.35 0.43 9.38
C ALA A 176 1.90 0.54 10.84
N LEU A 177 0.63 0.19 11.12
CA LEU A 177 0.05 0.27 12.45
C LEU A 177 0.67 -0.76 13.40
N THR A 178 0.91 -1.99 12.94
CA THR A 178 1.63 -3.02 13.72
C THR A 178 3.06 -2.57 14.03
N ALA A 179 3.74 -1.94 13.07
CA ALA A 179 5.09 -1.44 13.28
C ALA A 179 5.13 -0.33 14.36
N GLU A 180 4.18 0.60 14.32
CA GLU A 180 4.04 1.63 15.35
C GLU A 180 3.62 1.04 16.70
N ALA A 181 2.73 0.06 16.73
CA ALA A 181 2.26 -0.55 17.98
C ALA A 181 3.39 -1.31 18.70
N LYS A 182 4.20 -2.07 17.95
CA LYS A 182 5.39 -2.77 18.47
C LYS A 182 6.50 -1.81 18.88
N ARG A 183 6.70 -0.75 18.11
CA ARG A 183 7.73 0.28 18.34
C ARG A 183 7.11 1.67 18.33
N PRO A 184 6.46 2.07 19.44
CA PRO A 184 5.86 3.38 19.56
C PRO A 184 6.88 4.48 19.24
N ARG A 185 6.41 5.62 18.71
CA ARG A 185 7.28 6.76 18.38
C ARG A 185 8.33 6.39 17.33
N MET A 186 8.01 5.45 16.43
CA MET A 186 8.95 4.91 15.44
C MET A 186 10.21 4.24 16.06
N GLY A 187 10.14 3.84 17.34
CA GLY A 187 11.27 3.29 18.10
C GLY A 187 12.12 4.33 18.83
N ALA A 188 11.72 5.60 18.82
CA ALA A 188 12.35 6.67 19.59
C ALA A 188 11.87 6.70 21.05
N SER A 189 12.60 7.40 21.90
CA SER A 189 12.24 7.62 23.29
C SER A 189 11.19 8.71 23.48
N ALA A 190 10.49 8.68 24.61
CA ALA A 190 9.62 9.77 25.01
C ALA A 190 10.45 10.97 25.48
N GLY A 191 10.02 12.18 25.11
CA GLY A 191 10.62 13.40 25.60
C GLY A 191 10.45 14.57 24.64
N VAL A 192 10.77 15.76 25.13
CA VAL A 192 10.75 17.03 24.39
C VAL A 192 12.04 17.76 24.72
N LEU A 193 12.57 18.50 23.74
CA LEU A 193 13.67 19.44 23.96
C LEU A 193 13.08 20.85 24.07
N ASP A 194 13.35 21.52 25.19
CA ASP A 194 12.80 22.86 25.45
C ASP A 194 13.43 23.94 24.53
N ARG A 195 14.70 23.75 24.17
CA ARG A 195 15.50 24.72 23.40
C ARG A 195 16.49 24.01 22.50
N GLY A 196 17.02 24.76 21.55
CA GLY A 196 18.12 24.34 20.68
C GLY A 196 17.83 24.59 19.20
N PRO A 197 18.84 24.37 18.34
CA PRO A 197 18.75 24.60 16.90
C PRO A 197 17.64 23.78 16.26
N VAL A 198 17.02 24.34 15.23
CA VAL A 198 15.95 23.68 14.48
C VAL A 198 16.46 23.34 13.09
N VAL A 199 16.31 22.08 12.70
CA VAL A 199 16.51 21.62 11.34
C VAL A 199 15.21 21.81 10.59
N THR A 200 15.26 22.56 9.49
CA THR A 200 14.07 22.97 8.74
C THR A 200 13.92 22.17 7.44
N ALA A 201 12.70 22.14 6.91
CA ALA A 201 12.38 21.46 5.67
C ALA A 201 12.99 22.19 4.46
N ALA A 202 13.72 21.45 3.61
CA ALA A 202 14.30 21.99 2.37
C ALA A 202 13.24 22.30 1.29
N GLN A 203 12.07 21.66 1.36
CA GLN A 203 10.99 21.82 0.40
C GLN A 203 9.62 21.62 1.06
N THR A 204 8.58 22.13 0.41
CA THR A 204 7.18 21.97 0.84
C THR A 204 6.64 20.60 0.40
N GLY A 205 6.00 19.86 1.31
CA GLY A 205 5.37 18.58 1.03
C GLY A 205 5.10 17.75 2.29
N TYR A 206 4.77 16.48 2.11
CA TYR A 206 4.59 15.52 3.19
C TYR A 206 5.90 14.85 3.58
N VAL A 207 6.11 14.63 4.88
CA VAL A 207 7.14 13.72 5.38
C VAL A 207 6.73 12.29 5.05
N LEU A 208 7.53 11.59 4.24
CA LEU A 208 7.24 10.22 3.80
C LEU A 208 7.96 9.17 4.64
N ASN A 209 9.19 9.49 5.07
CA ASN A 209 10.01 8.60 5.85
C ASN A 209 10.93 9.41 6.77
N VAL A 210 11.07 8.94 8.01
CA VAL A 210 12.07 9.41 8.97
C VAL A 210 13.00 8.24 9.29
N ASP A 211 14.28 8.40 8.97
CA ASP A 211 15.30 7.39 9.27
C ASP A 211 15.83 7.56 10.71
N ILE A 212 15.07 7.01 11.66
CA ILE A 212 15.37 7.08 13.10
C ILE A 212 16.76 6.51 13.44
N GLN A 213 17.24 5.50 12.71
CA GLN A 213 18.56 4.91 12.95
C GLN A 213 19.69 5.87 12.54
N SER A 214 19.52 6.54 11.40
CA SER A 214 20.46 7.58 10.96
C SER A 214 20.47 8.78 11.93
N LEU A 215 19.31 9.16 12.47
CA LEU A 215 19.21 10.18 13.52
C LEU A 215 19.91 9.76 14.81
N GLN A 216 19.69 8.54 15.29
CA GLN A 216 20.36 7.99 16.47
C GLN A 216 21.89 8.06 16.31
N ALA A 217 22.42 7.57 15.17
CA ALA A 217 23.85 7.59 14.91
C ALA A 217 24.43 9.02 14.83
N ALA A 218 23.65 9.99 14.34
CA ALA A 218 24.05 11.40 14.36
C ALA A 218 24.08 11.97 15.79
N ALA A 219 23.09 11.62 16.61
CA ALA A 219 23.03 12.04 18.00
C ALA A 219 24.15 11.42 18.87
N GLU A 220 24.50 10.15 18.64
CA GLU A 220 25.59 9.45 19.34
C GLU A 220 26.96 10.08 19.07
N ARG A 221 27.25 10.40 17.79
CA ARG A 221 28.53 11.00 17.40
C ARG A 221 28.79 12.36 18.05
N ALA A 222 27.74 13.12 18.31
CA ALA A 222 27.82 14.46 18.89
C ALA A 222 27.51 14.50 20.39
N ASP A 223 27.36 13.34 21.03
CA ASP A 223 26.87 13.17 22.40
C ASP A 223 25.60 13.99 22.73
N GLY A 224 24.68 14.09 21.76
CA GLY A 224 23.47 14.91 21.87
C GLY A 224 22.17 14.12 21.81
N ARG A 225 21.06 14.86 21.73
CA ARG A 225 19.70 14.33 21.49
C ARG A 225 19.01 15.08 20.35
N ILE A 226 18.13 14.38 19.65
CA ILE A 226 17.36 14.92 18.52
C ILE A 226 15.88 14.67 18.80
N GLN A 227 15.08 15.73 18.83
CA GLN A 227 13.62 15.64 18.87
C GLN A 227 13.06 15.69 17.45
N VAL A 228 12.32 14.66 17.05
CA VAL A 228 11.53 14.67 15.81
C VAL A 228 10.26 15.49 16.05
N ILE A 229 10.07 16.54 15.24
CA ILE A 229 8.88 17.38 15.29
C ILE A 229 7.90 16.93 14.19
N ALA A 230 8.38 16.76 12.96
CA ALA A 230 7.55 16.36 11.83
C ALA A 230 7.61 14.84 11.62
N ARG A 231 6.56 14.14 12.06
CA ARG A 231 6.40 12.69 11.85
C ARG A 231 6.02 12.36 10.39
N PRO A 232 6.23 11.12 9.91
CA PRO A 232 5.64 10.66 8.66
C PRO A 232 4.13 11.00 8.59
N GLY A 233 3.69 11.54 7.47
CA GLY A 233 2.33 12.05 7.28
C GLY A 233 2.15 13.56 7.53
N ALA A 234 3.06 14.20 8.28
CA ALA A 234 3.02 15.64 8.49
C ALA A 234 3.24 16.40 7.18
N PHE A 235 2.42 17.43 6.93
CA PHE A 235 2.66 18.39 5.84
C PHE A 235 3.52 19.52 6.39
N VAL A 236 4.63 19.80 5.72
CA VAL A 236 5.60 20.83 6.10
C VAL A 236 5.87 21.76 4.94
N MET A 237 5.98 23.05 5.20
CA MET A 237 6.44 24.05 4.24
C MET A 237 7.96 24.19 4.29
N ARG A 238 8.57 24.64 3.19
CA ARG A 238 9.99 25.02 3.19
C ARG A 238 10.26 26.00 4.34
N GLY A 239 11.25 25.70 5.17
CA GLY A 239 11.62 26.49 6.34
C GLY A 239 10.90 26.11 7.63
N GLU A 240 9.88 25.23 7.60
CA GLU A 240 9.24 24.74 8.81
C GLU A 240 10.08 23.67 9.53
N PRO A 241 9.93 23.53 10.87
CA PRO A 241 10.70 22.58 11.66
C PRO A 241 10.45 21.11 11.27
N LEU A 242 11.54 20.37 11.01
CA LEU A 242 11.54 18.91 10.92
C LEU A 242 11.96 18.26 12.24
N ALA A 243 13.02 18.80 12.85
CA ALA A 243 13.59 18.30 14.09
C ALA A 243 14.23 19.43 14.90
N ARG A 244 14.38 19.22 16.22
CA ARG A 244 15.12 20.08 17.13
C ARG A 244 16.33 19.33 17.69
N LEU A 245 17.46 20.03 17.80
CA LEU A 245 18.73 19.48 18.27
C LEU A 245 19.00 19.96 19.69
N SER A 246 19.66 19.15 20.52
CA SER A 246 20.06 19.56 21.88
C SER A 246 21.22 20.56 21.89
N GLY A 247 21.93 20.75 20.77
CA GLY A 247 23.04 21.69 20.62
C GLY A 247 23.61 21.71 19.19
N ASP A 248 24.57 22.59 18.95
CA ASP A 248 25.14 22.86 17.61
C ASP A 248 26.16 21.81 17.13
N ALA A 249 26.58 20.89 18.00
CA ALA A 249 27.53 19.84 17.65
C ALA A 249 26.93 18.76 16.72
N ILE A 250 25.60 18.68 16.64
CA ILE A 250 24.90 17.75 15.75
C ILE A 250 24.84 18.36 14.35
N ASP A 251 25.35 17.62 13.36
CA ASP A 251 25.29 18.01 11.96
C ASP A 251 23.84 18.11 11.46
N ALA A 252 23.38 19.34 11.22
CA ALA A 252 22.04 19.64 10.75
C ALA A 252 21.73 19.07 9.36
N ASP A 253 22.73 18.94 8.48
CA ASP A 253 22.55 18.40 7.13
C ASP A 253 22.37 16.88 7.18
N ALA A 254 23.11 16.19 8.04
CA ALA A 254 22.89 14.77 8.32
C ALA A 254 21.49 14.51 8.88
N VAL A 255 20.99 15.40 9.75
CA VAL A 255 19.62 15.30 10.27
C VAL A 255 18.60 15.58 9.18
N GLN A 256 18.76 16.64 8.38
CA GLN A 256 17.81 16.98 7.30
C GLN A 256 17.71 15.84 6.27
N THR A 257 18.84 15.21 5.92
CA THR A 257 18.88 14.11 4.94
C THR A 257 18.26 12.81 5.42
N ALA A 258 18.05 12.64 6.73
CA ALA A 258 17.28 11.54 7.32
C ALA A 258 15.76 11.66 7.08
N PHE A 259 15.27 12.84 6.70
CA PHE A 259 13.89 13.07 6.30
C PHE A 259 13.74 12.94 4.78
N THR A 260 12.77 12.15 4.35
CA THR A 260 12.37 12.09 2.95
C THR A 260 11.03 12.80 2.78
N LEU A 261 11.01 13.87 1.98
CA LEU A 261 9.80 14.65 1.69
C LEU A 261 9.26 14.29 0.31
N GLY A 262 7.94 14.42 0.11
CA GLY A 262 7.31 14.23 -1.19
C GLY A 262 5.93 14.87 -1.31
N ARG A 263 5.36 14.84 -2.51
CA ARG A 263 4.10 15.54 -2.83
C ARG A 263 2.85 14.90 -2.25
N GLU A 264 2.87 13.58 -2.04
CA GLU A 264 1.74 12.77 -1.59
C GLU A 264 2.20 11.89 -0.43
N ARG A 265 1.28 11.59 0.49
CA ARG A 265 1.54 10.67 1.61
C ARG A 265 1.87 9.26 1.13
N SER A 266 2.55 8.49 1.97
CA SER A 266 2.86 7.08 1.72
C SER A 266 2.36 6.20 2.86
N PHE A 267 1.84 5.02 2.53
CA PHE A 267 1.45 3.99 3.50
C PHE A 267 2.65 3.37 4.25
N ASP A 268 3.88 3.57 3.78
CA ASP A 268 5.04 2.81 4.26
C ASP A 268 5.43 3.10 5.72
N GLN A 269 5.31 4.36 6.17
CA GLN A 269 5.65 4.78 7.54
C GLN A 269 4.58 5.67 8.18
N ASP A 270 3.45 5.93 7.49
CA ASP A 270 2.34 6.71 8.03
C ASP A 270 1.19 5.76 8.43
N PRO A 271 1.10 5.37 9.72
CA PRO A 271 0.02 4.51 10.22
C PRO A 271 -1.36 5.18 10.18
N ARG A 272 -1.43 6.52 10.09
CA ARG A 272 -2.68 7.27 10.01
C ARG A 272 -3.24 7.28 8.60
N TYR A 273 -2.38 7.28 7.58
CA TYR A 273 -2.84 7.47 6.20
C TYR A 273 -3.83 6.40 5.75
N GLY A 274 -3.62 5.16 6.15
CA GLY A 274 -4.53 4.06 5.84
C GLY A 274 -5.90 4.19 6.50
N LEU A 275 -5.94 4.66 7.75
CA LEU A 275 -7.17 4.99 8.47
C LEU A 275 -7.93 6.12 7.77
N ILE A 276 -7.23 7.17 7.35
CA ILE A 276 -7.81 8.28 6.58
C ILE A 276 -8.42 7.76 5.26
N VAL A 277 -7.70 6.93 4.51
CA VAL A 277 -8.21 6.39 3.23
C VAL A 277 -9.43 5.48 3.47
N LEU A 278 -9.46 4.69 4.55
CA LEU A 278 -10.65 3.93 4.93
C LEU A 278 -11.82 4.85 5.27
N GLY A 279 -11.58 5.91 6.07
CA GLY A 279 -12.58 6.92 6.39
C GLY A 279 -13.15 7.60 5.14
N GLU A 280 -12.30 7.95 4.18
CA GLU A 280 -12.71 8.50 2.88
C GLU A 280 -13.56 7.52 2.05
N ILE A 281 -13.26 6.22 2.10
CA ILE A 281 -14.08 5.19 1.43
C ILE A 281 -15.47 5.14 2.04
N ALA A 282 -15.56 5.14 3.37
CA ALA A 282 -16.85 5.17 4.05
C ALA A 282 -17.62 6.47 3.75
N ASP A 283 -16.92 7.60 3.72
CA ASP A 283 -17.47 8.90 3.36
C ASP A 283 -18.09 8.90 1.96
N LYS A 284 -17.34 8.36 0.99
CA LYS A 284 -17.84 8.22 -0.38
C LYS A 284 -19.05 7.29 -0.44
N ALA A 285 -19.01 6.18 0.28
CA ALA A 285 -20.11 5.21 0.32
C ALA A 285 -21.39 5.81 0.92
N LEU A 286 -21.27 6.74 1.87
CA LEU A 286 -22.38 7.51 2.46
C LEU A 286 -22.95 8.59 1.52
N SER A 287 -22.23 8.97 0.47
CA SER A 287 -22.71 10.00 -0.46
C SER A 287 -23.99 9.57 -1.17
N ALA A 288 -24.88 10.53 -1.45
CA ALA A 288 -26.16 10.27 -2.12
C ALA A 288 -26.03 9.57 -3.49
N ALA A 289 -24.89 9.73 -4.17
CA ALA A 289 -24.61 9.12 -5.46
C ALA A 289 -24.27 7.61 -5.36
N VAL A 290 -23.72 7.17 -4.22
CA VAL A 290 -23.31 5.77 -4.02
C VAL A 290 -24.27 5.04 -3.10
N ASN A 291 -24.57 5.61 -1.92
CA ASN A 291 -25.51 5.10 -0.92
C ASN A 291 -25.34 3.59 -0.61
N ASP A 292 -24.11 3.18 -0.32
CA ASP A 292 -23.75 1.79 0.00
C ASP A 292 -23.40 1.62 1.48
N ILE A 293 -24.43 1.39 2.29
CA ILE A 293 -24.28 1.14 3.74
C ILE A 293 -23.47 -0.13 4.02
N GLY A 294 -23.47 -1.12 3.13
CA GLY A 294 -22.69 -2.35 3.30
C GLY A 294 -21.19 -2.07 3.35
N THR A 295 -20.70 -1.19 2.47
CA THR A 295 -19.31 -0.72 2.48
C THR A 295 -18.96 0.05 3.74
N VAL A 296 -19.86 0.93 4.21
CA VAL A 296 -19.66 1.68 5.47
C VAL A 296 -19.48 0.73 6.65
N VAL A 297 -20.34 -0.29 6.77
CA VAL A 297 -20.23 -1.32 7.81
C VAL A 297 -18.94 -2.12 7.67
N GLY A 298 -18.50 -2.41 6.44
CA GLY A 298 -17.22 -3.07 6.17
C GLY A 298 -16.02 -2.23 6.64
N VAL A 299 -16.01 -0.93 6.37
CA VAL A 299 -14.99 -0.01 6.87
C VAL A 299 -15.01 0.08 8.39
N ILE A 300 -16.19 0.19 9.01
CA ILE A 300 -16.31 0.20 10.48
C ILE A 300 -15.68 -1.05 11.09
N GLY A 301 -15.98 -2.23 10.52
CA GLY A 301 -15.40 -3.49 10.96
C GLY A 301 -13.88 -3.55 10.79
N SER A 302 -13.36 -3.00 9.69
CA SER A 302 -11.92 -2.89 9.45
C SER A 302 -11.24 -1.98 10.48
N GLY A 303 -11.89 -0.85 10.81
CA GLY A 303 -11.42 0.04 11.86
C GLY A 303 -11.38 -0.60 13.24
N VAL A 304 -12.40 -1.38 13.61
CA VAL A 304 -12.37 -2.14 14.87
C VAL A 304 -11.18 -3.09 14.91
N ARG A 305 -10.95 -3.89 13.86
CA ARG A 305 -9.83 -4.84 13.82
C ARG A 305 -8.46 -4.15 13.91
N LEU A 306 -8.29 -3.04 13.20
CA LEU A 306 -7.04 -2.27 13.22
C LEU A 306 -6.79 -1.63 14.59
N MET A 307 -7.81 -1.03 15.19
CA MET A 307 -7.69 -0.35 16.48
C MET A 307 -7.54 -1.33 17.65
N ASP A 308 -8.23 -2.47 17.61
CA ASP A 308 -8.08 -3.57 18.56
C ASP A 308 -6.63 -4.08 18.58
N LEU A 309 -6.07 -4.38 17.41
CA LEU A 309 -4.68 -4.80 17.30
C LEU A 309 -3.69 -3.74 17.79
N TRP A 310 -3.93 -2.46 17.47
CA TRP A 310 -3.04 -1.39 17.91
C TRP A 310 -3.08 -1.20 19.43
N ALA A 311 -4.26 -1.32 20.04
CA ALA A 311 -4.44 -1.14 21.47
C ALA A 311 -3.97 -2.34 22.31
N ASP A 312 -4.10 -3.57 21.80
CA ASP A 312 -3.68 -4.80 22.48
C ASP A 312 -2.16 -5.08 22.35
N ALA A 313 -1.49 -4.41 21.42
CA ALA A 313 -0.07 -4.67 21.17
C ALA A 313 0.80 -4.36 22.39
N ALA A 314 1.55 -5.35 22.85
CA ALA A 314 2.63 -5.17 23.81
C ALA A 314 3.84 -4.50 23.11
N PRO A 315 4.27 -3.29 23.54
CA PRO A 315 5.46 -2.66 23.01
C PRO A 315 6.72 -3.47 23.33
N GLU A 316 7.76 -3.37 22.50
CA GLU A 316 9.09 -3.91 22.85
C GLU A 316 9.65 -3.21 24.11
N ASP A 317 10.30 -3.97 25.01
CA ASP A 317 10.68 -3.54 26.38
C ASP A 317 11.52 -2.26 26.47
N ARG A 318 12.34 -1.96 25.45
CA ARG A 318 13.17 -0.75 25.40
C ARG A 318 13.13 -0.11 24.02
N PRO A 319 13.07 1.23 23.94
CA PRO A 319 13.16 1.91 22.67
C PRO A 319 14.53 1.62 22.06
N PRO A 320 14.61 1.18 20.79
CA PRO A 320 15.87 0.93 20.12
C PRO A 320 16.72 2.19 19.92
N CYS A 321 16.14 3.38 20.06
CA CYS A 321 16.83 4.67 19.92
C CYS A 321 16.54 5.56 21.14
N ASP A 322 17.53 5.71 22.01
CA ASP A 322 17.44 6.42 23.29
C ASP A 322 17.79 7.92 23.21
N ARG A 323 18.51 8.33 22.16
CA ARG A 323 18.90 9.73 21.91
C ARG A 323 17.97 10.46 20.94
N VAL A 324 17.07 9.73 20.30
CA VAL A 324 16.00 10.31 19.48
C VAL A 324 14.73 10.41 20.32
N LEU A 325 14.07 11.56 20.31
CA LEU A 325 12.85 11.83 21.03
C LEU A 325 11.70 12.07 20.05
N ALA A 326 10.52 11.51 20.32
CA ALA A 326 9.33 11.79 19.55
C ALA A 326 8.05 11.64 20.40
N GLU A 327 7.00 12.33 19.98
CA GLU A 327 5.67 12.21 20.61
C GLU A 327 4.95 10.94 20.13
N PRO A 328 4.12 10.30 20.97
CA PRO A 328 3.31 9.15 20.55
C PRO A 328 2.20 9.57 19.58
N LEU A 329 1.53 8.59 18.96
CA LEU A 329 0.29 8.88 18.24
C LEU A 329 -0.85 9.15 19.22
N SER A 330 -1.73 10.07 18.84
CA SER A 330 -2.97 10.37 19.55
C SER A 330 -4.03 9.33 19.20
N ALA A 331 -4.62 8.68 20.22
CA ALA A 331 -5.73 7.77 20.01
C ALA A 331 -6.98 8.49 19.47
N HIS A 332 -7.22 9.75 19.87
CA HIS A 332 -8.29 10.57 19.30
C HIS A 332 -8.10 10.75 17.80
N ASP A 333 -6.88 11.07 17.37
CA ASP A 333 -6.55 11.28 15.97
C ASP A 333 -6.79 10.01 15.15
N LEU A 334 -6.37 8.85 15.67
CA LEU A 334 -6.58 7.56 15.00
C LEU A 334 -8.06 7.24 14.83
N LEU A 335 -8.88 7.44 15.88
CA LEU A 335 -10.32 7.22 15.77
C LEU A 335 -10.97 8.25 14.84
N ASP A 336 -10.55 9.51 14.87
CA ASP A 336 -11.13 10.55 14.02
C ASP A 336 -10.79 10.35 12.54
N ASP A 337 -9.57 9.91 12.25
CA ASP A 337 -9.13 9.59 10.89
C ASP A 337 -10.01 8.52 10.21
N ILE A 338 -10.43 7.49 10.95
CA ILE A 338 -11.24 6.38 10.38
C ILE A 338 -12.75 6.55 10.55
N PHE A 339 -13.22 6.96 11.73
CA PHE A 339 -14.64 7.04 12.05
C PHE A 339 -15.20 8.44 11.96
N GLY A 340 -14.35 9.49 11.97
CA GLY A 340 -14.78 10.88 11.88
C GLY A 340 -15.68 11.18 10.68
N PRO A 341 -15.35 10.72 9.46
CA PRO A 341 -16.23 10.88 8.30
C PRO A 341 -17.59 10.18 8.48
N VAL A 342 -17.60 8.98 9.09
CA VAL A 342 -18.84 8.24 9.40
C VAL A 342 -19.69 8.97 10.44
N VAL A 343 -19.08 9.58 11.45
CA VAL A 343 -19.81 10.44 12.39
C VAL A 343 -20.45 11.61 11.63
N ARG A 344 -19.66 12.33 10.83
CA ARG A 344 -20.10 13.56 10.17
C ARG A 344 -21.23 13.35 9.16
N HIS A 345 -21.16 12.29 8.36
CA HIS A 345 -22.10 12.10 7.25
C HIS A 345 -22.98 10.84 7.39
N GLY A 346 -22.69 9.96 8.35
CA GLY A 346 -23.45 8.76 8.63
C GLY A 346 -24.36 8.86 9.86
N ALA A 347 -24.25 9.91 10.68
CA ALA A 347 -25.06 10.03 11.91
C ALA A 347 -26.59 9.98 11.68
N HIS A 348 -27.06 10.38 10.49
CA HIS A 348 -28.47 10.36 10.12
C HIS A 348 -28.95 9.03 9.51
N ASP A 349 -28.05 8.09 9.23
CA ASP A 349 -28.42 6.73 8.84
C ASP A 349 -28.37 5.81 10.06
N LEU A 350 -29.53 5.25 10.43
CA LEU A 350 -29.66 4.48 11.67
C LEU A 350 -28.74 3.26 11.68
N THR A 351 -28.54 2.61 10.53
CA THR A 351 -27.73 1.38 10.44
C THR A 351 -26.27 1.68 10.72
N SER A 352 -25.70 2.68 10.06
CA SER A 352 -24.33 3.13 10.26
C SER A 352 -24.11 3.69 11.66
N ALA A 353 -25.03 4.52 12.18
CA ALA A 353 -24.97 5.05 13.55
C ALA A 353 -24.97 3.91 14.60
N ILE A 354 -25.90 2.95 14.51
CA ILE A 354 -25.93 1.79 15.43
C ILE A 354 -24.63 0.99 15.34
N ARG A 355 -24.11 0.76 14.13
CA ARG A 355 -22.89 -0.03 13.92
C ARG A 355 -21.67 0.68 14.47
N LEU A 356 -21.56 1.99 14.27
CA LEU A 356 -20.47 2.78 14.82
C LEU A 356 -20.51 2.81 16.35
N ARG A 357 -21.70 3.00 16.96
CA ARG A 357 -21.83 2.93 18.43
C ARG A 357 -21.35 1.60 19.01
N LYS A 358 -21.74 0.49 18.38
CA LYS A 358 -21.28 -0.85 18.79
C LYS A 358 -19.76 -1.01 18.65
N ALA A 359 -19.20 -0.49 17.57
CA ALA A 359 -17.76 -0.48 17.34
C ALA A 359 -17.02 0.32 18.43
N LEU A 360 -17.45 1.56 18.71
CA LEU A 360 -16.86 2.41 19.74
C LEU A 360 -16.96 1.78 21.13
N ALA A 361 -18.12 1.20 21.48
CA ALA A 361 -18.27 0.48 22.73
C ALA A 361 -17.35 -0.75 22.82
N SER A 362 -17.19 -1.50 21.72
CA SER A 362 -16.27 -2.65 21.69
C SER A 362 -14.83 -2.21 21.87
N LEU A 363 -14.42 -1.07 21.28
CA LEU A 363 -13.07 -0.53 21.43
C LEU A 363 -12.84 0.09 22.82
N SER A 364 -13.90 0.53 23.51
CA SER A 364 -13.79 1.17 24.83
C SER A 364 -13.33 0.24 25.95
N VAL A 365 -13.28 -1.07 25.70
CA VAL A 365 -12.68 -2.06 26.61
C VAL A 365 -11.17 -1.85 26.77
N HIS A 366 -10.52 -1.24 25.77
CA HIS A 366 -9.11 -0.89 25.81
C HIS A 366 -8.91 0.44 26.54
N PRO A 367 -8.11 0.52 27.63
CA PRO A 367 -7.96 1.75 28.40
C PRO A 367 -7.51 2.97 27.59
N VAL A 368 -6.64 2.76 26.60
CA VAL A 368 -6.14 3.83 25.71
C VAL A 368 -7.19 4.36 24.74
N LEU A 369 -8.25 3.59 24.48
CA LEU A 369 -9.35 3.94 23.58
C LEU A 369 -10.65 4.32 24.31
N ALA A 370 -10.76 4.04 25.62
CA ALA A 370 -11.97 4.26 26.39
C ALA A 370 -12.48 5.70 26.35
N GLU A 371 -11.62 6.67 26.69
CA GLU A 371 -11.97 8.09 26.65
C GLU A 371 -12.17 8.59 25.20
N PRO A 372 -11.26 8.31 24.23
CA PRO A 372 -11.44 8.74 22.85
C PRO A 372 -12.73 8.21 22.21
N ALA A 373 -13.07 6.94 22.46
CA ALA A 373 -14.29 6.33 21.96
C ALA A 373 -15.55 6.95 22.60
N SER A 374 -15.50 7.30 23.89
CA SER A 374 -16.60 7.98 24.57
C SER A 374 -16.85 9.39 24.02
N VAL A 375 -15.78 10.16 23.76
CA VAL A 375 -15.89 11.49 23.15
C VAL A 375 -16.52 11.39 21.76
N MET A 376 -16.12 10.40 20.98
CA MET A 376 -16.68 10.17 19.65
C MET A 376 -18.13 9.70 19.67
N ASP A 377 -18.51 8.81 20.62
CA ASP A 377 -19.91 8.40 20.82
C ASP A 377 -20.78 9.60 21.18
N ALA A 378 -20.27 10.51 22.02
CA ALA A 378 -20.99 11.74 22.36
C ALA A 378 -21.20 12.64 21.14
N ARG A 379 -20.18 12.82 20.30
CA ARG A 379 -20.30 13.59 19.04
C ARG A 379 -21.31 12.95 18.08
N LEU A 380 -21.25 11.62 17.90
CA LEU A 380 -22.22 10.88 17.09
C LEU A 380 -23.66 11.09 17.59
N MET A 381 -23.87 11.07 18.92
CA MET A 381 -25.19 11.29 19.50
C MET A 381 -25.68 12.73 19.38
N GLN A 382 -24.78 13.71 19.29
CA GLN A 382 -25.13 15.11 19.03
C GLN A 382 -25.54 15.33 17.58
N ASP A 383 -24.82 14.70 16.64
CA ASP A 383 -25.08 14.85 15.20
C ASP A 383 -26.27 13.97 14.73
N ALA A 384 -26.63 12.94 15.49
CA ALA A 384 -27.72 12.03 15.20
C ALA A 384 -29.10 12.69 15.38
N ASP A 385 -29.57 13.37 14.34
CA ASP A 385 -30.94 13.90 14.26
C ASP A 385 -31.84 12.96 13.45
N PHE A 386 -32.69 12.19 14.16
CA PHE A 386 -33.69 11.31 13.55
C PHE A 386 -35.09 11.89 13.72
N ALA A 387 -35.78 12.14 12.61
CA ALA A 387 -37.18 12.57 12.63
C ALA A 387 -38.12 11.54 13.29
N ASN A 388 -37.76 10.25 13.26
CA ASN A 388 -38.51 9.18 13.89
C ASN A 388 -38.04 8.93 15.33
N VAL A 389 -38.93 9.16 16.31
CA VAL A 389 -38.66 8.94 17.74
C VAL A 389 -38.25 7.49 18.03
N ALA A 390 -38.84 6.51 17.33
CA ALA A 390 -38.51 5.10 17.54
C ALA A 390 -37.06 4.77 17.14
N ASP A 391 -36.54 5.42 16.10
CA ASP A 391 -35.17 5.21 15.64
C ASP A 391 -34.17 5.90 16.57
N ALA A 392 -34.48 7.10 17.06
CA ALA A 392 -33.70 7.75 18.12
C ALA A 392 -33.65 6.89 19.40
N GLU A 393 -34.76 6.29 19.81
CA GLU A 393 -34.81 5.38 20.96
C GLU A 393 -34.02 4.08 20.72
N ARG A 394 -34.06 3.52 19.50
CA ARG A 394 -33.25 2.35 19.15
C ARG A 394 -31.77 2.67 19.23
N LEU A 395 -31.34 3.82 18.72
CA LEU A 395 -29.96 4.25 18.83
C LEU A 395 -29.55 4.40 20.31
N ARG A 396 -30.36 5.08 21.13
CA ARG A 396 -30.10 5.27 22.57
C ARG A 396 -29.96 3.94 23.32
N ARG A 397 -30.89 2.99 23.11
CA ARG A 397 -30.88 1.66 23.74
C ARG A 397 -29.63 0.86 23.41
N CYS A 398 -29.14 0.96 22.17
CA CYS A 398 -27.93 0.27 21.74
C CYS A 398 -26.71 0.67 22.60
N GLY A 399 -26.56 1.96 22.89
CA GLY A 399 -25.46 2.44 23.72
C GLY A 399 -25.54 2.01 25.18
N ALA A 400 -26.75 1.90 25.74
CA ALA A 400 -26.94 1.43 27.11
C ALA A 400 -26.53 -0.05 27.26
N GLN A 401 -26.91 -0.89 26.30
CA GLN A 401 -26.57 -2.31 26.30
C GLN A 401 -25.08 -2.57 26.08
N ALA A 402 -24.42 -1.75 25.26
CA ALA A 402 -23.01 -1.92 24.96
C ALA A 402 -22.09 -1.51 26.14
N ARG A 403 -22.53 -0.57 26.98
CA ARG A 403 -21.82 -0.18 28.21
C ARG A 403 -21.97 -1.21 29.33
N THR A 404 -23.12 -1.89 29.43
CA THR A 404 -23.34 -2.94 30.44
C THR A 404 -22.67 -4.27 30.10
N SER A 405 -22.27 -4.50 28.84
CA SER A 405 -21.49 -5.69 28.45
C SER A 405 -19.97 -5.52 28.55
N ALA A 406 -19.49 -4.29 28.78
CA ALA A 406 -18.07 -3.94 28.79
C ALA A 406 -17.50 -3.74 30.21
N GLY A 407 -18.34 -3.69 31.24
CA GLY A 407 -17.96 -3.71 32.66
C GLY A 407 -18.33 -5.04 33.28
#